data_AF-A0A834EIP2-F1
#
_entry.id   AF-A0A834EIP2-F1
#
_cell.length_a   1.000
_cell.length_b   1.000
_cell.length_c   1.000
_cell.angle_alpha   90.00
_cell.angle_beta   90.00
_cell.angle_gamma   90.00
#
_symmetry.space_group_name_H-M   'P 1'
#
loop_
_entity.id
_entity.type
_entity.pdbx_description
1 polymer ?
#
loop_
_entity_poly.entity_id
_entity_poly.type
_entity_poly.pdbx_seq_one_letter_code
_entity_poly.pdbx_strand_id
1 'polypeptide(L)'
;MSGKASPWADDGTLQRVLMNDWSVSFTSLYNLLKARLCPYFYVCTYQFTVLFRAAGLAGSGAATALMSPTTRGVREAMRNEGIEFSLPLVRERGHETRASGTSTGHGGEQAVSDEDEEESLSWLEEMGVQDKIKKPDILSIKLRKEKHEVQMDHRPESVVLVKGANTFMLLNFLINCKSLIAASGPQAGLPPTLLSPIAFRGATMQMLKARSVSVKTQAISGYRDQFSLEITGPVMPHALHAVTTLLRSSQSGSFSAGLSTHEPTAVFNICPPSDGAPEKGTVREELARCGLHPETLDQLSQAPTLGRSALRSVEMRDYSCSWRS
;
A
#
# COMPACT_ATOMS: atom_id res chain seq x y z
N MET A 1 -27.14 -26.52 7.56
CA MET A 1 -27.45 -25.22 8.20
C MET A 1 -27.77 -24.25 7.08
N SER A 2 -29.02 -23.80 6.99
CA SER A 2 -29.46 -22.85 5.95
C SER A 2 -28.70 -21.54 6.12
N GLY A 3 -27.90 -21.16 5.11
CA GLY A 3 -27.21 -19.88 5.11
C GLY A 3 -28.24 -18.78 5.19
N LYS A 4 -28.15 -17.91 6.21
CA LYS A 4 -28.96 -16.71 6.27
C LYS A 4 -28.69 -15.93 4.99
N ALA A 5 -29.65 -15.92 4.06
CA ALA A 5 -29.57 -15.08 2.88
C ALA A 5 -29.40 -13.65 3.36
N SER A 6 -28.31 -13.01 2.94
CA SER A 6 -28.07 -11.61 3.21
C SER A 6 -29.15 -10.81 2.49
N PRO A 7 -30.06 -10.11 3.20
CA PRO A 7 -31.23 -9.49 2.57
C PRO A 7 -30.87 -8.40 1.55
N TRP A 8 -29.65 -7.86 1.63
CA TRP A 8 -29.12 -6.89 0.68
C TRP A 8 -28.51 -7.49 -0.60
N ALA A 9 -28.22 -8.79 -0.64
CA ALA A 9 -27.56 -9.43 -1.78
C ALA A 9 -28.51 -9.64 -2.98
N ASP A 10 -29.82 -9.75 -2.73
CA ASP A 10 -30.82 -10.00 -3.77
C ASP A 10 -31.63 -8.73 -4.16
N ASP A 11 -31.53 -7.65 -3.38
CA ASP A 11 -32.22 -6.39 -3.64
C ASP A 11 -31.36 -5.43 -4.49
N GLY A 12 -31.53 -5.49 -5.81
CA GLY A 12 -30.83 -4.62 -6.75
C GLY A 12 -31.17 -3.12 -6.61
N THR A 13 -32.29 -2.76 -5.98
CA THR A 13 -32.60 -1.34 -5.72
C THR A 13 -31.81 -0.84 -4.53
N LEU A 14 -31.75 -1.61 -3.44
CA LEU A 14 -30.93 -1.30 -2.28
C LEU A 14 -29.45 -1.20 -2.67
N GLN A 15 -28.93 -2.15 -3.44
CA GLN A 15 -27.55 -2.13 -3.92
C GLN A 15 -27.22 -0.86 -4.70
N ARG A 16 -28.14 -0.42 -5.56
CA ARG A 16 -27.98 0.83 -6.33
C ARG A 16 -27.93 2.06 -5.43
N VAL A 17 -28.78 2.11 -4.41
CA VAL A 17 -28.79 3.21 -3.43
C VAL A 17 -27.47 3.22 -2.64
N LEU A 18 -27.04 2.07 -2.12
CA LEU A 18 -25.78 1.94 -1.39
C LEU A 18 -24.58 2.35 -2.25
N MET A 19 -24.55 1.94 -3.52
CA MET A 19 -23.47 2.31 -4.44
C MET A 19 -23.47 3.81 -4.77
N ASN A 20 -24.65 4.43 -4.89
CA ASN A 20 -24.76 5.88 -5.11
C ASN A 20 -24.25 6.67 -3.89
N ASP A 21 -24.68 6.29 -2.68
CA ASP A 21 -24.21 6.91 -1.44
C ASP A 21 -22.71 6.72 -1.23
N TRP A 22 -22.19 5.52 -1.55
CA TRP A 22 -20.76 5.26 -1.54
C TRP A 22 -20.02 6.14 -2.53
N SER A 23 -20.53 6.32 -3.76
CA SER A 23 -19.89 7.17 -4.78
C SER A 23 -19.79 8.62 -4.34
N VAL A 24 -20.85 9.13 -3.68
CA VAL A 24 -20.87 10.46 -3.08
C VAL A 24 -19.86 10.57 -1.93
N SER A 25 -19.77 9.56 -1.08
CA SER A 25 -18.83 9.51 0.05
C SER A 25 -17.37 9.44 -0.43
N PHE A 26 -17.09 8.63 -1.44
CA PHE A 26 -15.77 8.48 -2.05
C PHE A 26 -15.32 9.77 -2.75
N THR A 27 -16.22 10.42 -3.49
CA THR A 27 -15.97 11.73 -4.11
C THR A 27 -15.69 12.80 -3.05
N SER A 28 -16.45 12.80 -1.94
CA SER A 28 -16.21 13.69 -0.80
C SER A 28 -14.82 13.49 -0.20
N LEU A 29 -14.39 12.24 0.00
CA LEU A 29 -13.05 11.91 0.48
C LEU A 29 -11.95 12.37 -0.47
N TYR A 30 -12.12 12.14 -1.77
CA TYR A 30 -11.15 12.59 -2.76
C TYR A 30 -11.01 14.11 -2.78
N ASN A 31 -12.12 14.85 -2.62
CA ASN A 31 -12.08 16.30 -2.50
C ASN A 31 -11.32 16.76 -1.24
N LEU A 32 -11.51 16.08 -0.10
CA LEU A 32 -10.73 16.36 1.11
C LEU A 32 -9.24 16.07 0.93
N LEU A 33 -8.90 15.00 0.21
CA LEU A 33 -7.52 14.65 -0.15
C LEU A 33 -6.88 15.75 -1.02
N LYS A 34 -7.60 16.20 -2.06
CA LYS A 34 -7.15 17.28 -2.95
C LYS A 34 -6.98 18.61 -2.20
N ALA A 35 -7.86 18.89 -1.25
CA ALA A 35 -7.78 20.06 -0.38
C ALA A 35 -6.76 19.92 0.77
N ARG A 36 -6.02 18.80 0.85
CA ARG A 36 -5.06 18.48 1.91
C ARG A 36 -5.66 18.46 3.33
N LEU A 37 -6.97 18.30 3.42
CA LEU A 37 -7.71 18.12 4.68
C LEU A 37 -7.81 16.64 5.08
N CYS A 38 -7.50 15.73 4.16
CA CYS A 38 -7.36 14.31 4.43
C CYS A 38 -5.95 13.88 3.97
N PRO A 39 -5.06 13.44 4.85
CA PRO A 39 -3.69 13.10 4.49
C PRO A 39 -3.64 11.83 3.63
N TYR A 40 -4.45 10.83 3.96
CA TYR A 40 -4.57 9.59 3.21
C TYR A 40 -5.93 8.94 3.49
N PHE A 41 -6.37 8.04 2.63
CA PHE A 41 -7.50 7.14 2.93
C PHE A 41 -7.38 5.83 2.15
N TYR A 42 -8.11 4.81 2.58
CA TYR A 42 -8.13 3.50 1.96
C TYR A 42 -9.50 3.18 1.37
N VAL A 43 -9.49 2.50 0.23
CA VAL A 43 -10.65 1.81 -0.35
C VAL A 43 -10.38 0.32 -0.24
N CYS A 44 -11.12 -0.37 0.61
CA CYS A 44 -10.93 -1.79 0.91
C CYS A 44 -12.03 -2.59 0.19
N THR A 45 -11.66 -3.21 -0.94
CA THR A 45 -12.55 -4.12 -1.68
C THR A 45 -12.28 -5.56 -1.24
N TYR A 46 -13.08 -6.50 -1.76
CA TYR A 46 -12.88 -7.93 -1.52
C TYR A 46 -11.68 -8.54 -2.29
N GLN A 47 -11.18 -7.88 -3.33
CA GLN A 47 -10.08 -8.37 -4.17
C GLN A 47 -8.77 -7.60 -3.97
N PHE A 48 -8.89 -6.30 -3.71
CA PHE A 48 -7.76 -5.39 -3.64
C PHE A 48 -8.02 -4.21 -2.69
N THR A 49 -6.95 -3.57 -2.27
CA THR A 49 -6.99 -2.33 -1.50
C THR A 49 -6.36 -1.21 -2.32
N VAL A 50 -6.93 -0.02 -2.21
CA VAL A 50 -6.36 1.20 -2.79
C VAL A 50 -6.01 2.17 -1.67
N LEU A 51 -4.77 2.64 -1.61
CA LEU A 51 -4.33 3.71 -0.71
C LEU A 51 -4.17 5.01 -1.50
N PHE A 52 -5.01 5.99 -1.22
CA PHE A 52 -4.86 7.36 -1.72
C PHE A 52 -4.07 8.20 -0.72
N ARG A 53 -3.12 9.00 -1.19
CA ARG A 53 -2.28 9.90 -0.39
C ARG A 53 -2.31 11.31 -0.98
N ALA A 54 -2.43 12.30 -0.13
CA ALA A 54 -2.34 13.70 -0.51
C ALA A 54 -0.91 14.04 -0.94
N ALA A 55 -0.78 15.12 -1.72
CA ALA A 55 0.53 15.70 -2.03
C ALA A 55 1.27 16.07 -0.73
N GLY A 56 2.55 15.74 -0.66
CA GLY A 56 3.40 15.92 0.54
C GLY A 56 3.64 14.64 1.33
N LEU A 57 2.81 13.61 1.16
CA LEU A 57 2.98 12.35 1.87
C LEU A 57 3.94 11.41 1.16
N ALA A 58 4.59 10.56 1.96
CA ALA A 58 5.53 9.53 1.49
C ALA A 58 6.62 10.08 0.55
N GLY A 59 7.05 11.33 0.77
CA GLY A 59 8.03 12.02 -0.05
C GLY A 59 7.57 12.43 -1.46
N SER A 60 6.28 12.33 -1.80
CA SER A 60 5.77 12.70 -3.13
C SER A 60 5.22 14.13 -3.17
N GLY A 61 5.60 14.91 -4.17
CA GLY A 61 5.05 16.26 -4.41
C GLY A 61 3.64 16.30 -5.01
N ALA A 62 3.08 15.16 -5.43
CA ALA A 62 1.75 15.05 -6.02
C ALA A 62 0.88 14.06 -5.23
N ALA A 63 -0.44 14.14 -5.43
CA ALA A 63 -1.34 13.11 -4.93
C ALA A 63 -0.99 11.76 -5.58
N THR A 64 -1.00 10.69 -4.79
CA THR A 64 -0.68 9.34 -5.28
C THR A 64 -1.76 8.35 -4.88
N ALA A 65 -1.96 7.32 -5.69
CA ALA A 65 -2.80 6.19 -5.35
C ALA A 65 -2.04 4.88 -5.63
N LEU A 66 -1.97 4.02 -4.62
CA LEU A 66 -1.39 2.68 -4.71
C LEU A 66 -2.50 1.65 -4.68
N MET A 67 -2.53 0.73 -5.64
CA MET A 67 -3.52 -0.34 -5.70
C MET A 67 -2.84 -1.71 -5.68
N SER A 68 -3.27 -2.57 -4.76
CA SER A 68 -2.72 -3.93 -4.62
C SER A 68 -3.67 -4.90 -3.90
N PRO A 69 -3.64 -6.20 -4.25
CA PRO A 69 -3.02 -6.74 -5.47
C PRO A 69 -3.80 -6.30 -6.72
N THR A 70 -3.18 -6.41 -7.90
CA THR A 70 -3.89 -6.19 -9.18
C THR A 70 -3.80 -7.43 -10.06
N THR A 71 -4.75 -7.53 -11.01
CA THR A 71 -4.73 -8.54 -12.06
C THR A 71 -4.47 -7.89 -13.41
N ARG A 72 -4.03 -8.68 -14.39
CA ARG A 72 -3.86 -8.21 -15.77
C ARG A 72 -5.14 -7.54 -16.29
N GLY A 73 -6.30 -8.16 -16.05
CA GLY A 73 -7.59 -7.61 -16.47
C GLY A 73 -7.88 -6.22 -15.89
N VAL A 74 -7.58 -6.00 -14.60
CA VAL A 74 -7.73 -4.68 -13.98
C VAL A 74 -6.74 -3.67 -14.60
N ARG A 75 -5.48 -4.07 -14.80
CA ARG A 75 -4.45 -3.22 -15.41
C ARG A 75 -4.78 -2.85 -16.87
N GLU A 76 -5.33 -3.77 -17.64
CA GLU A 76 -5.79 -3.51 -19.00
C GLU A 76 -7.01 -2.60 -19.02
N ALA A 77 -7.99 -2.83 -18.14
CA ALA A 77 -9.14 -1.94 -18.01
C ALA A 77 -8.73 -0.50 -17.67
N MET A 78 -7.76 -0.33 -16.76
CA MET A 78 -7.19 0.98 -16.44
C MET A 78 -6.54 1.65 -17.66
N ARG A 79 -5.75 0.90 -18.45
CA ARG A 79 -5.14 1.42 -19.69
C ARG A 79 -6.18 1.83 -20.72
N ASN A 80 -7.26 1.05 -20.87
CA ASN A 80 -8.34 1.33 -21.81
C ASN A 80 -9.11 2.61 -21.43
N GLU A 81 -9.20 2.92 -20.14
CA GLU A 81 -9.77 4.17 -19.61
C GLU A 81 -8.78 5.34 -19.62
N GLY A 82 -7.59 5.16 -20.21
CA GLY A 82 -6.56 6.20 -20.33
C GLY A 82 -5.84 6.52 -19.02
N ILE A 83 -5.89 5.63 -18.01
CA ILE A 83 -5.20 5.83 -16.74
C ILE A 83 -3.75 5.43 -16.89
N GLU A 84 -2.86 6.41 -16.77
CA GLU A 84 -1.43 6.16 -16.72
C GLU A 84 -1.00 5.71 -15.32
N PHE A 85 -0.21 4.65 -15.27
CA PHE A 85 0.32 4.11 -14.04
C PHE A 85 1.69 3.46 -14.22
N SER A 86 2.41 3.30 -13.11
CA SER A 86 3.69 2.62 -13.04
C SER A 86 3.61 1.36 -12.17
N LEU A 87 4.50 0.40 -12.42
CA LEU A 87 4.65 -0.83 -11.64
C LEU A 87 5.97 -0.76 -10.85
N PRO A 88 6.00 -0.08 -9.70
CA PRO A 88 7.25 0.27 -9.00
C PRO A 88 8.07 -0.92 -8.49
N LEU A 89 7.46 -2.11 -8.41
CA LEU A 89 8.14 -3.32 -7.96
C LEU A 89 8.63 -4.20 -9.12
N VAL A 90 8.25 -3.87 -10.35
CA VAL A 90 8.74 -4.53 -11.56
C VAL A 90 9.99 -3.78 -12.01
N ARG A 91 11.12 -4.49 -12.08
CA ARG A 91 12.34 -3.92 -12.64
C ARG A 91 12.11 -3.70 -14.13
N GLU A 92 12.03 -2.44 -14.55
CA GLU A 92 12.16 -2.11 -15.96
C GLU A 92 13.60 -2.42 -16.39
N ARG A 93 13.78 -3.49 -17.19
CA ARG A 93 15.02 -3.70 -17.92
C ARG A 93 15.15 -2.58 -18.96
N GLY A 94 15.85 -1.50 -18.59
CA GLY A 94 16.37 -0.52 -19.54
C GLY A 94 16.00 0.94 -19.27
N HIS A 95 16.71 1.58 -18.33
CA HIS A 95 17.27 2.92 -18.53
C HIS A 95 18.36 3.19 -17.48
N GLU A 96 19.41 2.37 -17.47
CA GLU A 96 20.67 2.80 -16.87
C GLU A 96 21.27 3.87 -17.78
N THR A 97 21.04 5.12 -17.40
CA THR A 97 21.83 6.24 -17.87
C THR A 97 23.28 5.93 -17.47
N ARG A 98 24.10 5.55 -18.46
CA ARG A 98 25.54 5.37 -18.32
C ARG A 98 26.15 6.64 -17.73
N ALA A 99 26.40 6.64 -16.43
CA ALA A 99 27.39 7.51 -15.80
C ALA A 99 28.60 6.63 -15.47
N SER A 100 29.60 6.71 -16.34
CA SER A 100 30.93 6.14 -16.16
C SER A 100 31.56 6.65 -14.85
N GLY A 101 32.14 5.74 -14.07
CA GLY A 101 32.87 6.08 -12.83
C GLY A 101 33.38 4.85 -12.07
N THR A 102 34.53 4.36 -12.51
CA THR A 102 35.32 3.22 -12.03
C THR A 102 35.59 3.21 -10.51
N SER A 103 35.37 2.07 -9.83
CA SER A 103 36.35 1.51 -8.86
C SER A 103 35.94 0.14 -8.31
N THR A 104 36.90 -0.77 -8.42
CA THR A 104 37.02 -2.19 -8.03
C THR A 104 36.75 -2.51 -6.56
N GLY A 105 36.21 -3.71 -6.26
CA GLY A 105 36.31 -4.34 -4.94
C GLY A 105 35.33 -5.51 -4.68
N HIS A 106 35.87 -6.73 -4.61
CA HIS A 106 35.20 -8.03 -4.38
C HIS A 106 34.51 -8.20 -3.00
N GLY A 107 33.53 -9.12 -2.92
CA GLY A 107 33.07 -9.78 -1.68
C GLY A 107 31.73 -10.50 -1.87
N GLY A 108 31.73 -11.84 -1.87
CA GLY A 108 30.66 -12.69 -2.43
C GLY A 108 29.44 -13.03 -1.54
N GLU A 109 28.51 -13.73 -2.24
CA GLU A 109 27.55 -14.76 -1.77
C GLU A 109 26.29 -14.28 -1.01
N GLN A 110 25.05 -14.70 -1.31
CA GLN A 110 24.47 -15.75 -2.15
C GLN A 110 23.02 -15.33 -2.41
N ALA A 111 22.60 -15.20 -3.68
CA ALA A 111 21.19 -15.11 -4.05
C ALA A 111 20.90 -16.25 -5.00
N VAL A 112 19.88 -17.02 -4.64
CA VAL A 112 19.39 -18.22 -5.32
C VAL A 112 19.20 -17.95 -6.82
N SER A 113 19.79 -18.87 -7.59
CA SER A 113 19.86 -18.93 -9.04
C SER A 113 18.49 -18.87 -9.72
N ASP A 114 18.42 -18.03 -10.74
CA ASP A 114 17.70 -18.30 -12.00
C ASP A 114 18.58 -17.69 -13.12
N GLU A 115 19.79 -18.27 -13.25
CA GLU A 115 20.85 -17.87 -14.19
C GLU A 115 20.79 -18.67 -15.52
N ASP A 116 19.71 -19.37 -15.82
CA ASP A 116 19.74 -20.38 -16.90
C ASP A 116 19.24 -19.94 -18.29
N GLU A 117 19.09 -18.64 -18.60
CA GLU A 117 18.71 -18.27 -20.00
C GLU A 117 19.51 -17.15 -20.68
N GLU A 118 20.28 -16.30 -19.97
CA GLU A 118 21.14 -15.29 -20.64
C GLU A 118 22.57 -15.80 -20.92
N GLU A 119 23.04 -16.85 -20.23
CA GLU A 119 24.33 -17.50 -20.55
C GLU A 119 24.21 -18.53 -21.70
N SER A 120 22.98 -18.89 -22.08
CA SER A 120 22.72 -19.92 -23.11
C SER A 120 23.01 -19.49 -24.56
N LEU A 121 23.43 -18.23 -24.79
CA LEU A 121 23.68 -17.69 -26.13
C LEU A 121 25.13 -17.24 -26.38
N SER A 122 26.01 -17.25 -25.38
CA SER A 122 27.43 -16.87 -25.54
C SER A 122 28.27 -17.97 -26.21
N TRP A 123 27.99 -19.25 -25.96
CA TRP A 123 28.66 -20.36 -26.64
C TRP A 123 28.32 -20.44 -28.15
N LEU A 124 27.17 -19.90 -28.55
CA LEU A 124 26.75 -19.84 -29.96
C LEU A 124 27.59 -18.85 -30.78
N GLU A 125 28.09 -17.79 -30.15
CA GLU A 125 29.05 -16.85 -30.74
C GLU A 125 30.44 -17.48 -30.87
N GLU A 126 30.85 -18.28 -29.88
CA GLU A 126 32.16 -18.96 -29.85
C GLU A 126 32.25 -20.16 -30.83
N MET A 127 31.13 -20.80 -31.15
CA MET A 127 31.06 -21.92 -32.11
C MET A 127 30.75 -21.53 -33.57
N GLY A 128 30.62 -20.23 -33.88
CA GLY A 128 30.41 -19.75 -35.25
C GLY A 128 29.03 -20.10 -35.86
N VAL A 129 27.99 -20.29 -35.04
CA VAL A 129 26.63 -20.63 -35.50
C VAL A 129 25.80 -19.35 -35.69
N GLN A 130 26.27 -18.44 -36.54
CA GLN A 130 25.60 -17.15 -36.78
C GLN A 130 24.44 -17.23 -37.80
N ASP A 131 24.38 -18.25 -38.66
CA ASP A 131 23.53 -18.19 -39.87
C ASP A 131 22.13 -18.83 -39.78
N LYS A 132 21.70 -19.41 -38.65
CA LYS A 132 20.39 -20.11 -38.58
C LYS A 132 19.52 -19.89 -37.34
N ILE A 133 19.83 -18.93 -36.48
CA ILE A 133 18.90 -18.56 -35.40
C ILE A 133 17.97 -17.46 -35.92
N LYS A 134 16.74 -17.86 -36.30
CA LYS A 134 15.66 -16.91 -36.54
C LYS A 134 15.50 -16.08 -35.27
N LYS A 135 15.73 -14.76 -35.39
CA LYS A 135 15.40 -13.77 -34.35
C LYS A 135 14.02 -14.12 -33.77
N PRO A 136 13.82 -14.11 -32.43
CA PRO A 136 12.56 -14.47 -31.84
C PRO A 136 11.45 -13.59 -32.43
N ASP A 137 10.42 -14.24 -32.98
CA ASP A 137 9.30 -13.60 -33.66
C ASP A 137 8.59 -12.62 -32.69
N ILE A 138 8.08 -11.49 -33.19
CA ILE A 138 7.39 -10.46 -32.38
C ILE A 138 6.26 -11.08 -31.54
N LEU A 139 5.63 -12.13 -32.08
CA LEU A 139 4.61 -12.92 -31.39
C LEU A 139 5.15 -13.64 -30.15
N SER A 140 6.37 -14.21 -30.22
CA SER A 140 7.01 -14.88 -29.09
C SER A 140 7.39 -13.90 -27.97
N ILE A 141 7.81 -12.68 -28.33
CA ILE A 141 8.11 -11.61 -27.37
C ILE A 141 6.83 -11.13 -26.69
N LYS A 142 5.75 -10.93 -27.46
CA LYS A 142 4.43 -10.57 -26.91
C LYS A 142 3.89 -11.65 -25.97
N LEU A 143 3.95 -12.92 -26.36
CA LEU A 143 3.54 -14.05 -25.54
C LEU A 143 4.34 -14.14 -24.23
N ARG A 144 5.66 -13.91 -24.27
CA ARG A 144 6.51 -13.88 -23.07
C ARG A 144 6.14 -12.72 -22.13
N LYS A 145 5.89 -11.52 -22.69
CA LYS A 145 5.43 -10.35 -21.93
C LYS A 145 4.07 -10.61 -21.28
N GLU A 146 3.11 -11.17 -22.02
CA GLU A 146 1.80 -11.54 -21.48
C GLU A 146 1.91 -12.60 -20.39
N LYS A 147 2.76 -13.63 -20.58
CA LYS A 147 3.00 -14.66 -19.57
C LYS A 147 3.57 -14.07 -18.28
N HIS A 148 4.48 -13.10 -18.38
CA HIS A 148 5.02 -12.40 -17.21
C HIS A 148 3.98 -11.52 -16.53
N GLU A 149 3.17 -10.76 -17.28
CA GLU A 149 2.08 -9.96 -16.72
C GLU A 149 1.06 -10.81 -15.95
N VAL A 150 0.71 -11.99 -16.45
CA VAL A 150 -0.22 -12.90 -15.76
C VAL A 150 0.41 -13.56 -14.53
N GLN A 151 1.71 -13.90 -14.57
CA GLN A 151 2.40 -14.50 -13.41
C GLN A 151 2.50 -13.58 -12.20
N MET A 152 2.48 -12.26 -12.42
CA MET A 152 2.50 -11.27 -11.35
C MET A 152 1.15 -11.11 -10.65
N ASP A 153 0.06 -11.61 -11.23
CA ASP A 153 -1.27 -11.40 -10.68
C ASP A 153 -1.38 -11.92 -9.25
N HIS A 154 -2.06 -11.14 -8.41
CA HIS A 154 -2.20 -11.40 -6.97
C HIS A 154 -0.91 -11.37 -6.14
N ARG A 155 0.24 -11.08 -6.75
CA ARG A 155 1.51 -10.94 -6.04
C ARG A 155 1.80 -9.49 -5.65
N PRO A 156 2.66 -9.25 -4.65
CA PRO A 156 3.15 -7.92 -4.31
C PRO A 156 3.62 -7.10 -5.52
N GLU A 157 4.28 -7.75 -6.49
CA GLU A 157 4.82 -7.13 -7.71
C GLU A 157 3.74 -6.49 -8.59
N SER A 158 2.48 -6.93 -8.47
CA SER A 158 1.35 -6.35 -9.20
C SER A 158 0.91 -4.99 -8.69
N VAL A 159 1.56 -4.42 -7.67
CA VAL A 159 1.20 -3.10 -7.15
C VAL A 159 1.28 -2.03 -8.25
N VAL A 160 0.20 -1.27 -8.36
CA VAL A 160 0.07 -0.18 -9.33
C VAL A 160 0.20 1.15 -8.60
N LEU A 161 1.06 2.04 -9.11
CA LEU A 161 1.20 3.42 -8.63
C LEU A 161 0.67 4.41 -9.68
N VAL A 162 -0.37 5.13 -9.29
CA VAL A 162 -0.99 6.23 -10.05
C VAL A 162 -0.60 7.57 -9.41
N LYS A 163 -0.25 8.57 -10.22
CA LYS A 163 0.22 9.88 -9.73
C LYS A 163 -0.57 11.04 -10.35
N GLY A 164 -0.69 12.14 -9.60
CA GLY A 164 -1.20 13.42 -10.09
C GLY A 164 -2.65 13.34 -10.56
N ALA A 165 -2.95 13.93 -11.72
CA ALA A 165 -4.30 13.99 -12.29
C ALA A 165 -4.89 12.59 -12.57
N ASN A 166 -4.05 11.59 -12.85
CA ASN A 166 -4.48 10.20 -13.05
C ASN A 166 -5.20 9.62 -11.81
N THR A 167 -4.95 10.15 -10.61
CA THR A 167 -5.67 9.71 -9.40
C THR A 167 -7.16 10.02 -9.44
N PHE A 168 -7.56 11.11 -10.11
CA PHE A 168 -8.97 11.44 -10.34
C PHE A 168 -9.58 10.52 -11.39
N MET A 169 -8.83 10.14 -12.42
CA MET A 169 -9.29 9.15 -13.40
C MET A 169 -9.47 7.78 -12.75
N LEU A 170 -8.57 7.40 -11.83
CA LEU A 170 -8.73 6.19 -11.01
C LEU A 170 -9.99 6.25 -10.12
N LEU A 171 -10.29 7.38 -9.49
CA LEU A 171 -11.55 7.59 -8.75
C LEU A 171 -12.76 7.28 -9.64
N ASN A 172 -12.83 7.89 -10.82
CA ASN A 172 -13.93 7.69 -11.76
C ASN A 172 -14.02 6.25 -12.26
N PHE A 173 -12.88 5.62 -12.54
CA PHE A 173 -12.82 4.21 -12.90
C PHE A 173 -13.40 3.32 -11.80
N LEU A 174 -12.97 3.50 -10.55
CA LEU A 174 -13.45 2.71 -9.41
C LEU A 174 -14.95 2.92 -9.16
N ILE A 175 -15.46 4.13 -9.35
CA ILE A 175 -16.90 4.43 -9.24
C ILE A 175 -17.73 3.65 -10.26
N ASN A 176 -17.21 3.51 -11.49
CA ASN A 176 -17.91 2.84 -12.58
C ASN A 176 -17.54 1.35 -12.71
N CYS A 177 -16.64 0.85 -11.86
CA CYS A 177 -16.11 -0.51 -11.94
C CYS A 177 -17.12 -1.53 -11.38
N LYS A 178 -17.72 -2.33 -12.27
CA LYS A 178 -18.69 -3.37 -11.86
C LYS A 178 -18.08 -4.51 -11.05
N SER A 179 -16.79 -4.80 -11.23
CA SER A 179 -16.08 -5.87 -10.49
C SER A 179 -15.65 -5.46 -9.09
N LEU A 180 -15.97 -4.25 -8.65
CA LEU A 180 -15.64 -3.72 -7.33
C LEU A 180 -16.51 -4.35 -6.23
N ILE A 181 -17.72 -4.81 -6.59
CA ILE A 181 -18.70 -5.42 -5.68
C ILE A 181 -18.60 -6.94 -5.77
N ALA A 182 -18.54 -7.60 -4.62
CA ALA A 182 -18.54 -9.06 -4.58
C ALA A 182 -19.85 -9.61 -5.13
N ALA A 183 -19.77 -10.59 -6.03
CA ALA A 183 -20.95 -11.25 -6.58
C ALA A 183 -21.57 -12.28 -5.60
N SER A 184 -20.79 -12.78 -4.65
CA SER A 184 -21.21 -13.80 -3.70
C SER A 184 -20.47 -13.68 -2.36
N GLY A 185 -20.99 -14.35 -1.34
CA GLY A 185 -20.43 -14.36 0.02
C GLY A 185 -20.97 -13.24 0.93
N PRO A 186 -20.38 -13.07 2.13
CA PRO A 186 -20.89 -12.16 3.15
C PRO A 186 -20.91 -10.68 2.72
N GLN A 187 -20.04 -10.30 1.78
CA GLN A 187 -19.92 -8.95 1.24
C GLN A 187 -20.69 -8.76 -0.08
N ALA A 188 -21.49 -9.76 -0.50
CA ALA A 188 -22.22 -9.70 -1.75
C ALA A 188 -23.15 -8.47 -1.80
N GLY A 189 -23.10 -7.72 -2.89
CA GLY A 189 -23.94 -6.53 -3.08
C GLY A 189 -23.55 -5.30 -2.24
N LEU A 190 -22.51 -5.37 -1.41
CA LEU A 190 -22.05 -4.23 -0.62
C LEU A 190 -20.93 -3.46 -1.35
N PRO A 191 -20.97 -2.11 -1.32
CA PRO A 191 -19.86 -1.31 -1.82
C PRO A 191 -18.62 -1.47 -0.91
N PRO A 192 -17.41 -1.18 -1.42
CA PRO A 192 -16.18 -1.28 -0.63
C PRO A 192 -16.17 -0.38 0.60
N THR A 193 -15.42 -0.81 1.62
CA THR A 193 -15.25 -0.03 2.83
C THR A 193 -14.27 1.12 2.59
N LEU A 194 -14.67 2.33 2.95
CA LEU A 194 -13.82 3.52 2.95
C LEU A 194 -13.28 3.75 4.37
N LEU A 195 -11.96 3.84 4.52
CA LEU A 195 -11.30 4.12 5.81
C LEU A 195 -10.48 5.39 5.71
N SER A 196 -10.70 6.34 6.60
CA SER A 196 -9.98 7.61 6.65
C SER A 196 -9.63 7.98 8.09
N PRO A 197 -8.49 8.67 8.33
CA PRO A 197 -8.21 9.33 9.60
C PRO A 197 -9.21 10.44 9.93
N ILE A 198 -9.87 11.04 8.92
CA ILE A 198 -10.69 12.24 9.06
C ILE A 198 -12.15 11.92 8.75
N ALA A 199 -13.07 12.66 9.36
CA ALA A 199 -14.49 12.57 9.05
C ALA A 199 -14.77 13.02 7.61
N PHE A 200 -15.68 12.32 6.94
CA PHE A 200 -16.14 12.63 5.58
C PHE A 200 -17.65 12.40 5.47
N ARG A 201 -18.25 12.81 4.35
CA ARG A 201 -19.69 12.61 4.13
C ARG A 201 -20.03 11.12 4.17
N GLY A 202 -21.01 10.74 4.99
CA GLY A 202 -21.41 9.34 5.17
C GLY A 202 -20.50 8.53 6.10
N ALA A 203 -19.45 9.15 6.66
CA ALA A 203 -18.57 8.48 7.61
C ALA A 203 -19.27 8.17 8.93
N THR A 204 -18.88 7.08 9.56
CA THR A 204 -19.23 6.74 10.94
C THR A 204 -17.96 6.51 11.74
N MET A 205 -17.93 7.00 12.97
CA MET A 205 -16.79 6.78 13.86
C MET A 205 -16.97 5.42 14.57
N GLN A 206 -16.00 4.53 14.42
CA GLN A 206 -15.97 3.25 15.12
C GLN A 206 -14.89 3.26 16.21
N MET A 207 -15.28 2.95 17.44
CA MET A 207 -14.32 2.80 18.53
C MET A 207 -13.56 1.48 18.42
N LEU A 208 -12.23 1.54 18.47
CA LEU A 208 -11.38 0.36 18.60
C LEU A 208 -11.64 -0.28 19.97
N LYS A 209 -11.73 -1.61 20.01
CA LYS A 209 -11.91 -2.34 21.26
C LYS A 209 -10.57 -2.36 21.99
N ALA A 210 -10.52 -1.75 23.17
CA ALA A 210 -9.33 -1.75 24.00
C ALA A 210 -9.54 -2.62 25.24
N ARG A 211 -8.56 -3.47 25.56
CA ARG A 211 -8.52 -4.28 26.78
C ARG A 211 -7.18 -4.10 27.46
N SER A 212 -7.20 -3.79 28.76
CA SER A 212 -6.00 -3.71 29.58
C SER A 212 -5.90 -4.95 30.47
N VAL A 213 -4.70 -5.53 30.56
CA VAL A 213 -4.38 -6.67 31.42
C VAL A 213 -3.15 -6.34 32.24
N SER A 214 -3.16 -6.67 33.53
CA SER A 214 -1.99 -6.57 34.42
C SER A 214 -1.54 -7.97 34.81
N VAL A 215 -0.25 -8.26 34.63
CA VAL A 215 0.37 -9.54 34.95
C VAL A 215 1.53 -9.30 35.90
N LYS A 216 1.68 -10.14 36.93
CA LYS A 216 2.86 -10.10 37.81
C LYS A 216 3.93 -11.04 37.27
N THR A 217 5.03 -10.49 36.77
CA THR A 217 6.15 -11.26 36.23
C THR A 217 7.23 -11.40 37.30
N GLN A 218 7.74 -12.61 37.50
CA GLN A 218 8.81 -12.88 38.47
C GLN A 218 10.16 -12.43 37.87
N ALA A 219 10.81 -11.45 38.50
CA ALA A 219 12.12 -10.96 38.16
C ALA A 219 13.14 -11.35 39.24
N ILE A 220 14.44 -11.23 38.93
CA ILE A 220 15.55 -11.60 39.83
C ILE A 220 15.46 -10.88 41.18
N SER A 221 14.89 -9.67 41.22
CA SER A 221 14.72 -8.84 42.41
C SER A 221 13.31 -8.80 43.01
N GLY A 222 12.42 -9.72 42.62
CA GLY A 222 11.04 -9.81 43.14
C GLY A 222 9.97 -9.84 42.05
N TYR A 223 8.71 -9.55 42.39
CA TYR A 223 7.63 -9.45 41.41
C TYR A 223 7.60 -8.05 40.79
N ARG A 224 7.50 -7.99 39.46
CA ARG A 224 7.25 -6.74 38.72
C ARG A 224 5.89 -6.83 38.04
N ASP A 225 5.09 -5.78 38.21
CA ASP A 225 3.85 -5.64 37.46
C ASP A 225 4.16 -5.27 36.01
N GLN A 226 3.59 -6.02 35.08
CA GLN A 226 3.67 -5.80 33.65
C GLN A 226 2.26 -5.55 33.12
N PHE A 227 2.08 -4.41 32.48
CA PHE A 227 0.81 -4.00 31.90
C PHE A 227 0.81 -4.28 30.41
N SER A 228 -0.30 -4.80 29.90
CA SER A 228 -0.51 -5.08 28.47
C SER A 228 -1.81 -4.43 28.01
N LEU A 229 -1.74 -3.71 26.90
CA LEU A 229 -2.88 -3.06 26.25
C LEU A 229 -3.12 -3.74 24.89
N GLU A 230 -4.25 -4.43 24.77
CA GLU A 230 -4.71 -5.05 23.54
C GLU A 230 -5.70 -4.12 22.84
N ILE A 231 -5.42 -3.76 21.59
CA ILE A 231 -6.29 -2.91 20.76
C ILE A 231 -6.73 -3.73 19.56
N THR A 232 -8.05 -3.95 19.43
CA THR A 232 -8.65 -4.74 18.36
C THR A 232 -9.54 -3.87 17.46
N GLY A 233 -9.35 -4.00 16.15
CA GLY A 233 -10.11 -3.30 15.11
C GLY A 233 -9.20 -2.84 13.96
N PRO A 234 -9.71 -2.02 13.03
CA PRO A 234 -8.91 -1.45 11.96
C PRO A 234 -7.97 -0.36 12.51
N VAL A 235 -6.77 -0.77 12.93
CA VAL A 235 -5.73 0.15 13.41
C VAL A 235 -5.02 0.78 12.22
N MET A 236 -5.31 2.06 12.00
CA MET A 236 -4.71 2.84 10.92
C MET A 236 -3.34 3.42 11.32
N PRO A 237 -2.46 3.79 10.38
CA PRO A 237 -1.13 4.33 10.70
C PRO A 237 -1.12 5.49 11.72
N HIS A 238 -2.02 6.47 11.56
CA HIS A 238 -2.12 7.59 12.51
C HIS A 238 -2.48 7.16 13.95
N ALA A 239 -3.26 6.08 14.11
CA ALA A 239 -3.67 5.58 15.42
C ALA A 239 -2.48 4.93 16.14
N LEU A 240 -1.63 4.19 15.41
CA LEU A 240 -0.39 3.66 15.96
C LEU A 240 0.53 4.79 16.42
N HIS A 241 0.73 5.82 15.61
CA HIS A 241 1.53 6.99 16.00
C HIS A 241 0.96 7.67 17.26
N ALA A 242 -0.37 7.89 17.32
CA ALA A 242 -1.00 8.49 18.49
C ALA A 242 -0.81 7.66 19.77
N VAL A 243 -0.98 6.33 19.69
CA VAL A 243 -0.74 5.43 20.83
C VAL A 243 0.74 5.43 21.23
N THR A 244 1.66 5.39 20.27
CA THR A 244 3.10 5.47 20.53
C THR A 244 3.48 6.80 21.20
N THR A 245 2.93 7.93 20.78
CA THR A 245 3.16 9.23 21.43
C THR A 245 2.60 9.27 22.85
N LEU A 246 1.39 8.73 23.06
CA LEU A 246 0.78 8.61 24.39
C LEU A 246 1.63 7.72 25.33
N LEU A 247 2.06 6.55 24.85
CA LEU A 247 2.87 5.62 25.62
C LEU A 247 4.29 6.13 25.88
N ARG A 248 4.86 6.90 24.95
CA ARG A 248 6.17 7.55 25.15
C ARG A 248 6.17 8.41 26.41
N SER A 249 5.13 9.23 26.61
CA SER A 249 5.02 10.09 27.79
C SER A 249 4.64 9.32 29.05
N SER A 250 3.69 8.39 28.97
CA SER A 250 3.17 7.67 30.15
C SER A 250 4.08 6.55 30.66
N GLN A 251 4.87 5.93 29.77
CA GLN A 251 5.78 4.81 30.11
C GLN A 251 7.26 5.23 30.11
N SER A 252 7.55 6.53 30.21
CA SER A 252 8.92 7.08 30.25
C SER A 252 9.82 6.56 29.11
N GLY A 253 9.25 6.44 27.91
CA GLY A 253 9.98 5.93 26.74
C GLY A 253 10.36 4.45 26.78
N SER A 254 9.66 3.61 27.57
CA SER A 254 9.92 2.17 27.67
C SER A 254 8.65 1.35 27.44
N PHE A 255 8.42 0.89 26.21
CA PHE A 255 7.34 -0.04 25.89
C PHE A 255 7.64 -0.84 24.62
N SER A 256 6.94 -1.94 24.42
CA SER A 256 6.94 -2.70 23.16
C SER A 256 5.53 -2.97 22.70
N ALA A 257 5.36 -3.09 21.38
CA ALA A 257 4.09 -3.38 20.74
C ALA A 257 4.28 -4.46 19.67
N GLY A 258 3.43 -5.50 19.73
CA GLY A 258 3.27 -6.48 18.66
C GLY A 258 2.12 -6.08 17.74
N LEU A 259 2.28 -6.26 16.44
CA LEU A 259 1.33 -5.79 15.42
C LEU A 259 0.91 -6.94 14.50
N SER A 260 -0.41 -7.11 14.37
CA SER A 260 -1.03 -8.04 13.42
C SER A 260 -1.43 -7.30 12.15
N THR A 261 -0.45 -7.03 11.28
CA THR A 261 -0.65 -6.29 10.03
C THR A 261 -1.37 -7.13 8.98
N HIS A 262 -2.29 -6.49 8.24
CA HIS A 262 -2.96 -7.12 7.08
C HIS A 262 -1.98 -7.23 5.90
N GLU A 263 -1.50 -8.44 5.62
CA GLU A 263 -0.39 -8.70 4.69
C GLU A 263 -0.50 -8.01 3.31
N PRO A 264 -1.67 -7.99 2.64
CA PRO A 264 -1.81 -7.33 1.33
C PRO A 264 -1.48 -5.83 1.34
N THR A 265 -1.47 -5.19 2.50
CA THR A 265 -1.16 -3.76 2.65
C THR A 265 0.33 -3.48 2.84
N ALA A 266 1.17 -4.50 3.03
CA ALA A 266 2.61 -4.34 3.24
C ALA A 266 3.30 -3.61 2.08
N VAL A 267 2.84 -3.83 0.84
CA VAL A 267 3.38 -3.17 -0.35
C VAL A 267 3.09 -1.67 -0.41
N PHE A 268 2.25 -1.13 0.47
CA PHE A 268 2.05 0.32 0.54
C PHE A 268 3.21 1.06 1.19
N ASN A 269 4.17 0.32 1.74
CA ASN A 269 5.43 0.83 2.27
C ASN A 269 6.50 1.08 1.19
N ILE A 270 6.15 0.99 -0.09
CA ILE A 270 7.09 1.30 -1.18
C ILE A 270 7.29 2.81 -1.33
N CYS A 271 8.54 3.20 -1.58
CA CYS A 271 8.86 4.57 -1.99
C CYS A 271 8.32 4.84 -3.39
N PRO A 272 7.44 5.84 -3.58
CA PRO A 272 7.15 6.31 -4.93
C PRO A 272 8.43 6.90 -5.56
N PRO A 273 8.63 6.79 -6.89
CA PRO A 273 9.75 7.43 -7.58
C PRO A 273 9.70 8.94 -7.33
N SER A 274 10.83 9.54 -6.97
CA SER A 274 10.95 10.96 -6.61
C SER A 274 10.95 11.85 -7.86
N ASP A 275 9.83 12.53 -8.14
CA ASP A 275 9.77 13.60 -9.14
C ASP A 275 10.09 14.95 -8.46
N GLY A 276 11.37 15.16 -8.14
CA GLY A 276 11.84 16.39 -7.50
C GLY A 276 11.42 16.56 -6.03
N ALA A 277 12.26 17.25 -5.26
CA ALA A 277 11.96 17.54 -3.86
C ALA A 277 10.74 18.47 -3.77
N PRO A 278 9.67 18.12 -3.03
CA PRO A 278 8.61 19.07 -2.75
C PRO A 278 9.17 20.26 -1.96
N GLU A 279 8.62 21.45 -2.16
CA GLU A 279 8.81 22.58 -1.24
C GLU A 279 8.26 22.18 0.13
N LYS A 280 9.14 21.66 1.00
CA LYS A 280 8.76 21.03 2.28
C LYS A 280 8.01 21.97 3.23
N GLY A 281 8.16 23.29 3.07
CA GLY A 281 7.55 24.30 3.95
C GLY A 281 6.05 24.47 3.71
N THR A 282 5.66 24.75 2.47
CA THR A 282 4.26 25.06 2.08
C THR A 282 3.33 23.88 2.28
N VAL A 283 3.77 22.66 1.94
CA VAL A 283 2.91 21.47 2.02
C VAL A 283 2.61 21.05 3.46
N ARG A 284 3.56 21.32 4.39
CA ARG A 284 3.38 21.02 5.82
C ARG A 284 2.31 21.90 6.45
N GLU A 285 2.32 23.20 6.13
CA GLU A 285 1.32 24.16 6.64
C GLU A 285 -0.09 23.85 6.14
N GLU A 286 -0.22 23.41 4.88
CA GLU A 286 -1.51 23.01 4.32
C GLU A 286 -2.07 21.74 4.97
N LEU A 287 -1.22 20.73 5.22
CA LEU A 287 -1.61 19.47 5.86
C LEU A 287 -1.93 19.62 7.35
N ALA A 288 -1.38 20.63 8.04
CA ALA A 288 -1.64 20.87 9.46
C ALA A 288 -3.14 21.06 9.77
N ARG A 289 -3.93 21.47 8.77
CA ARG A 289 -5.38 21.67 8.88
C ARG A 289 -6.19 20.37 8.89
N CYS A 290 -5.56 19.21 8.66
CA CYS A 290 -6.27 17.95 8.66
C CYS A 290 -6.66 17.46 10.06
N GLY A 291 -6.14 18.05 11.13
CA GLY A 291 -6.50 17.66 12.52
C GLY A 291 -5.75 16.44 13.07
N LEU A 292 -4.68 15.99 12.40
CA LEU A 292 -3.73 15.04 12.98
C LEU A 292 -2.62 15.76 13.76
N HIS A 293 -1.99 15.05 14.69
CA HIS A 293 -0.86 15.58 15.44
C HIS A 293 0.32 15.92 14.51
N PRO A 294 1.03 17.06 14.71
CA PRO A 294 2.12 17.46 13.82
C PRO A 294 3.23 16.41 13.65
N GLU A 295 3.63 15.74 14.74
CA GLU A 295 4.64 14.67 14.66
C GLU A 295 4.16 13.47 13.80
N THR A 296 2.85 13.18 13.85
CA THR A 296 2.26 12.13 13.01
C THR A 296 2.33 12.52 11.54
N LEU A 297 2.05 13.78 11.21
CA LEU A 297 2.17 14.29 9.84
C LEU A 297 3.61 14.29 9.36
N ASP A 298 4.56 14.70 10.21
CA ASP A 298 5.99 14.68 9.88
C ASP A 298 6.46 13.26 9.57
N GLN A 299 6.02 12.26 10.34
CA GLN A 299 6.33 10.85 10.07
C GLN A 299 5.67 10.35 8.78
N LEU A 300 4.40 10.67 8.52
CA LEU A 300 3.69 10.26 7.30
C LEU A 300 4.25 10.94 6.02
N SER A 301 4.90 12.09 6.18
CA SER A 301 5.52 12.84 5.08
C SER A 301 6.87 12.24 4.65
N GLN A 302 7.54 11.50 5.54
CA GLN A 302 8.82 10.86 5.23
C GLN A 302 8.68 9.74 4.20
N ALA A 303 9.74 9.53 3.42
CA ALA A 303 9.81 8.42 2.50
C ALA A 303 9.74 7.08 3.27
N PRO A 304 8.83 6.17 2.92
CA PRO A 304 8.72 4.88 3.59
C PRO A 304 10.01 4.05 3.50
N THR A 305 10.43 3.42 4.59
CA THR A 305 11.69 2.65 4.63
C THR A 305 11.48 1.13 4.61
N LEU A 306 10.25 0.66 4.84
CA LEU A 306 9.93 -0.76 5.00
C LEU A 306 9.80 -1.52 3.66
N GLY A 307 9.74 -0.83 2.52
CA GLY A 307 9.69 -1.46 1.20
C GLY A 307 8.48 -2.38 1.03
N ARG A 308 8.72 -3.70 0.95
CA ARG A 308 7.66 -4.71 0.79
C ARG A 308 7.23 -5.35 2.12
N SER A 309 7.92 -5.03 3.20
CA SER A 309 7.74 -5.72 4.48
C SER A 309 6.64 -5.07 5.31
N ALA A 310 5.91 -5.89 6.07
CA ALA A 310 4.94 -5.42 7.03
C ALA A 310 5.63 -5.01 8.34
N LEU A 311 5.08 -4.04 9.07
CA LEU A 311 5.54 -3.75 10.42
C LEU A 311 4.99 -4.83 11.38
N ARG A 312 5.87 -5.49 12.16
CA ARG A 312 5.50 -6.60 13.06
C ARG A 312 5.68 -6.28 14.53
N SER A 313 6.74 -5.55 14.86
CA SER A 313 6.95 -5.09 16.23
C SER A 313 7.57 -3.71 16.26
N VAL A 314 7.18 -2.93 17.26
CA VAL A 314 7.76 -1.64 17.61
C VAL A 314 8.29 -1.73 19.03
N GLU A 315 9.51 -1.28 19.24
CA GLU A 315 10.15 -1.25 20.55
C GLU A 315 10.69 0.14 20.82
N MET A 316 10.23 0.75 21.91
CA MET A 316 10.69 2.03 22.43
C MET A 316 11.58 1.77 23.65
N ARG A 317 12.84 2.20 23.58
CA ARG A 317 13.79 2.20 24.69
C ARG A 317 14.47 3.56 24.76
N ASP A 318 14.51 4.16 25.94
CA ASP A 318 15.17 5.46 26.17
C ASP A 318 14.74 6.53 25.16
N TYR A 319 13.44 6.60 24.88
CA TYR A 319 12.82 7.50 23.90
C TYR A 319 13.22 7.28 22.43
N SER A 320 14.07 6.29 22.16
CA SER A 320 14.43 5.81 20.83
C SER A 320 13.47 4.71 20.37
N CYS A 321 12.98 4.83 19.13
CA CYS A 321 12.05 3.88 18.55
C CYS A 321 12.78 3.00 17.53
N SER A 322 12.69 1.69 17.72
CA SER A 322 13.18 0.67 16.79
C SER A 322 12.01 -0.19 16.33
N TRP A 323 12.13 -0.80 15.16
CA TRP A 323 11.08 -1.66 14.62
C TRP A 323 11.65 -2.92 13.95
N ARG A 324 10.80 -3.95 13.90
CA ARG A 324 11.06 -5.19 13.16
C ARG A 324 9.96 -5.38 12.13
N SER A 325 10.40 -5.79 10.94
CA SER A 325 9.54 -6.15 9.81
C SER A 325 9.47 -7.65 9.60
#